data_AF-T1AYW6-F1
#
_entry.id   AF-T1AYW6-F1
#
_cell.length_a   1.000
_cell.length_b   1.000
_cell.length_c   1.000
_cell.angle_alpha   90.00
_cell.angle_beta   90.00
_cell.angle_gamma   90.00
#
_symmetry.space_group_name_H-M   'P 1'
#
loop_
_entity.id
_entity.type
_entity.pdbx_description
1 polymer ?
#
loop_
_entity_poly.entity_id
_entity_poly.type
_entity_poly.pdbx_seq_one_letter_code
_entity_poly.pdbx_strand_id
1 'polypeptide(L)'
;MNTDYNITDCSAKVILDSRGNNTVEATVSIGNFRGTCGAPSGASTGATEVKPFRKDSAVETVDNFYRKVRQRLIGFNAFNQSGFDDLLGEIDGTENFSEIGGNLSTALSIACAKAVSLKLGIPLYRYVGGNFRAKLPKPLGNVLGGGKHAINGTTIQEFLVS
;
A
#
# COMPACT_ATOMS: atom_id res chain seq x y z
N MET A 1 -28.91 -4.59 -4.07
CA MET A 1 -27.59 -3.97 -3.83
C MET A 1 -26.85 -3.93 -5.15
N ASN A 2 -26.22 -2.81 -5.51
CA ASN A 2 -25.47 -2.71 -6.76
C ASN A 2 -24.19 -3.56 -6.66
N THR A 3 -24.10 -4.66 -7.42
CA THR A 3 -22.96 -5.59 -7.40
C THR A 3 -21.81 -5.15 -8.31
N ASP A 4 -21.95 -4.00 -8.98
CA ASP A 4 -20.98 -3.54 -9.97
C ASP A 4 -19.58 -3.38 -9.38
N TYR A 5 -19.45 -2.98 -8.12
CA TYR A 5 -18.15 -2.70 -7.50
C TYR A 5 -17.64 -3.83 -6.61
N ASN A 6 -18.25 -5.01 -6.70
CA ASN A 6 -17.80 -6.14 -5.91
C ASN A 6 -16.42 -6.61 -6.39
N ILE A 7 -15.54 -6.86 -5.44
CA ILE A 7 -14.23 -7.45 -5.69
C ILE A 7 -14.43 -8.86 -6.25
N THR A 8 -13.93 -9.09 -7.46
CA THR A 8 -14.01 -10.39 -8.15
C THR A 8 -12.79 -11.25 -7.90
N ASP A 9 -11.61 -10.63 -7.70
CA ASP A 9 -10.40 -11.35 -7.33
C ASP A 9 -9.40 -10.42 -6.61
N CYS A 10 -8.58 -11.01 -5.74
CA CYS A 10 -7.42 -10.38 -5.13
C CYS A 10 -6.22 -11.33 -5.19
N SER A 11 -5.03 -10.77 -5.47
CA SER A 11 -3.76 -11.51 -5.45
C SER A 11 -2.65 -10.70 -4.80
N ALA A 12 -1.65 -11.41 -4.26
CA ALA A 12 -0.45 -10.80 -3.73
C ALA A 12 0.78 -11.65 -4.10
N LYS A 13 1.94 -11.02 -4.25
CA LYS A 13 3.20 -11.72 -4.50
C LYS A 13 4.37 -10.96 -3.89
N VAL A 14 5.48 -11.67 -3.68
CA VAL A 14 6.75 -11.05 -3.29
C VAL A 14 7.41 -10.47 -4.53
N ILE A 15 7.90 -9.24 -4.43
CA ILE A 15 8.69 -8.53 -5.44
C ILE A 15 9.95 -7.95 -4.77
N LEU A 16 10.82 -7.32 -5.56
CA LEU A 16 12.00 -6.61 -5.04
C LEU A 16 11.76 -5.10 -5.01
N ASP A 17 12.21 -4.45 -3.95
CA ASP A 17 12.29 -3.00 -3.87
C ASP A 17 13.51 -2.43 -4.62
N SER A 18 13.66 -1.11 -4.62
CA SER A 18 14.79 -0.42 -5.27
C SER A 18 16.17 -0.75 -4.71
N ARG A 19 16.25 -1.38 -3.53
CA ARG A 19 17.48 -1.82 -2.86
C ARG A 19 17.71 -3.33 -3.00
N GLY A 20 16.84 -4.04 -3.71
CA GLY A 20 16.90 -5.49 -3.87
C GLY A 20 16.38 -6.29 -2.67
N ASN A 21 15.67 -5.68 -1.72
CA ASN A 21 15.02 -6.42 -0.63
C ASN A 21 13.63 -6.89 -1.04
N ASN A 22 13.18 -7.98 -0.43
CA ASN A 22 11.81 -8.46 -0.61
C ASN A 22 10.79 -7.45 -0.07
N THR A 23 9.80 -7.12 -0.90
CA THR A 23 8.56 -6.44 -0.52
C THR A 23 7.36 -7.13 -1.17
N VAL A 24 6.16 -6.62 -0.96
CA VAL A 24 4.91 -7.22 -1.46
C VAL A 24 4.25 -6.33 -2.52
N GLU A 25 3.67 -6.95 -3.53
CA GLU A 25 2.73 -6.32 -4.46
C GLU A 25 1.35 -6.92 -4.26
N ALA A 26 0.33 -6.08 -4.17
CA ALA A 26 -1.06 -6.49 -4.10
C ALA A 26 -1.82 -6.03 -5.34
N THR A 27 -2.83 -6.82 -5.72
CA THR A 27 -3.72 -6.55 -6.83
C THR A 27 -5.16 -6.80 -6.41
N VAL A 28 -6.05 -5.86 -6.72
CA VAL A 28 -7.51 -5.95 -6.52
C VAL A 28 -8.20 -5.83 -7.87
N SER A 29 -9.16 -6.71 -8.15
CA SER A 29 -9.90 -6.77 -9.41
C SER A 29 -11.40 -6.60 -9.19
N ILE A 30 -12.05 -5.82 -10.06
CA ILE A 30 -13.50 -5.57 -10.10
C ILE A 30 -13.96 -5.83 -11.53
N GLY A 31 -14.40 -7.06 -11.82
CA GLY A 31 -14.66 -7.50 -13.19
C GLY A 31 -13.38 -7.41 -14.03
N ASN A 32 -13.41 -6.60 -15.09
CA ASN A 32 -12.26 -6.40 -15.99
C ASN A 32 -11.29 -5.29 -15.53
N PHE A 33 -11.60 -4.57 -14.45
CA PHE A 33 -10.76 -3.47 -13.96
C PHE A 33 -9.85 -3.97 -12.84
N ARG A 34 -8.57 -3.60 -12.90
CA ARG A 34 -7.54 -4.09 -11.99
C ARG A 34 -6.64 -2.97 -11.49
N GLY A 35 -6.56 -2.82 -10.17
CA GLY A 35 -5.58 -1.96 -9.52
C GLY A 35 -4.44 -2.76 -8.93
N THR A 36 -3.20 -2.29 -9.08
CA THR A 36 -2.00 -2.95 -8.55
C THR A 36 -1.13 -1.93 -7.80
N CYS A 37 -0.54 -2.33 -6.67
CA CYS A 37 0.38 -1.52 -5.89
C CYS A 37 1.48 -2.37 -5.27
N GLY A 38 2.74 -1.99 -5.47
CA GLY A 38 3.87 -2.44 -4.66
C GLY A 38 3.95 -1.64 -3.38
N ALA A 39 4.21 -2.30 -2.26
CA ALA A 39 4.43 -1.62 -0.99
C ALA A 39 5.85 -1.02 -0.96
N PRO A 40 6.00 0.27 -0.60
CA PRO A 40 7.32 0.85 -0.38
C PRO A 40 7.99 0.20 0.83
N SER A 41 9.32 0.23 0.88
CA SER A 41 10.12 -0.20 2.02
C SER A 41 10.83 1.01 2.64
N GLY A 42 10.64 1.19 3.95
CA GLY A 42 11.36 2.18 4.74
C GLY A 42 12.67 1.58 5.29
N ALA A 43 13.74 2.36 5.29
CA ALA A 43 15.01 1.98 5.93
C ALA A 43 15.12 2.49 7.38
N SER A 44 14.26 3.43 7.76
CA SER A 44 14.22 4.06 9.08
C SER A 44 12.81 3.91 9.61
N THR A 45 12.58 2.88 10.42
CA THR A 45 11.29 2.63 11.07
C THR A 45 11.34 3.12 12.51
N GLY A 46 10.47 4.06 12.87
CA GLY A 46 10.25 4.44 14.27
C GLY A 46 9.71 3.27 15.10
N ALA A 47 9.99 3.27 16.41
CA ALA A 47 9.58 2.19 17.32
C ALA A 47 8.06 2.01 17.44
N THR A 48 7.29 3.03 17.09
CA THR A 48 5.82 3.05 17.14
C THR A 48 5.18 2.86 15.76
N GLU A 49 5.97 2.59 14.72
CA GLU A 49 5.43 2.35 13.39
C GLU A 49 4.77 0.97 13.27
N VAL A 50 3.84 0.88 12.34
CA VAL A 50 3.18 -0.36 11.94
C VAL A 50 4.23 -1.35 11.45
N LYS A 51 4.09 -2.63 11.83
CA LYS A 51 5.03 -3.65 11.36
C LYS A 51 4.84 -3.88 9.85
N PRO A 52 5.91 -3.81 9.03
CA PRO A 52 5.76 -3.91 7.58
C PRO A 52 5.22 -5.29 7.16
N PHE A 53 5.71 -6.36 7.80
CA PHE A 53 5.39 -7.73 7.44
C PHE A 53 4.96 -8.54 8.65
N ARG A 54 4.15 -9.57 8.40
CA ARG A 54 3.92 -10.64 9.37
C ARG A 54 5.23 -11.36 9.66
N LYS A 55 5.57 -11.47 10.96
CA LYS A 55 6.79 -12.16 11.43
C LYS A 55 8.05 -11.71 10.68
N ASP A 56 8.10 -10.44 10.29
CA ASP A 56 9.23 -9.84 9.57
C ASP A 56 9.58 -10.55 8.24
N SER A 57 8.60 -11.21 7.59
CA SER A 57 8.79 -11.96 6.34
C SER A 57 7.72 -11.63 5.30
N ALA A 58 8.17 -11.16 4.13
CA ALA A 58 7.29 -10.89 2.98
C ALA A 58 6.62 -12.17 2.45
N VAL A 59 7.30 -13.32 2.52
CA VAL A 59 6.74 -14.61 2.08
C VAL A 59 5.62 -15.03 3.01
N GLU A 60 5.85 -15.04 4.32
CA GLU A 60 4.83 -15.35 5.32
C GLU A 60 3.62 -14.41 5.23
N THR A 61 3.87 -13.14 4.89
CA THR A 61 2.82 -12.14 4.65
C THR A 61 1.94 -12.54 3.47
N VAL A 62 2.53 -12.93 2.33
CA VAL A 62 1.78 -13.38 1.14
C VAL A 62 1.08 -14.73 1.38
N ASP A 63 1.70 -15.66 2.09
CA ASP A 63 1.06 -16.94 2.43
C ASP A 63 -0.14 -16.73 3.35
N ASN A 64 0.00 -15.85 4.35
CA ASN A 64 -1.10 -15.48 5.23
C ASN A 64 -2.24 -14.78 4.48
N PHE A 65 -1.92 -13.96 3.48
CA PHE A 65 -2.91 -13.34 2.61
C PHE A 65 -3.82 -14.38 1.95
N TYR A 66 -3.23 -15.39 1.30
CA TYR A 66 -4.02 -16.43 0.61
C TYR A 66 -4.82 -17.31 1.58
N ARG A 67 -4.31 -17.52 2.79
CA ARG A 67 -4.95 -18.36 3.80
C ARG A 67 -6.10 -17.68 4.54
N LYS A 68 -5.96 -16.40 4.91
CA LYS A 68 -6.89 -15.70 5.81
C LYS A 68 -7.56 -14.48 5.21
N VAL A 69 -6.85 -13.71 4.38
CA VAL A 69 -7.29 -12.37 3.96
C VAL A 69 -8.10 -12.44 2.67
N ARG A 70 -7.59 -13.13 1.64
CA ARG A 70 -8.17 -13.13 0.28
C ARG A 70 -9.66 -13.41 0.28
N GLN A 71 -10.10 -14.51 0.91
CA GLN A 71 -11.50 -14.92 0.90
C GLN A 71 -12.44 -13.93 1.58
N ARG A 72 -11.94 -13.18 2.57
CA ARG A 72 -12.73 -12.16 3.27
C ARG A 72 -12.95 -10.91 2.42
N LEU A 73 -12.09 -10.63 1.44
CA LEU A 73 -12.18 -9.48 0.55
C LEU A 73 -13.08 -9.74 -0.68
N ILE A 74 -13.19 -11.00 -1.12
CA ILE A 74 -14.01 -11.36 -2.28
C ILE A 74 -15.48 -10.99 -2.02
N GLY A 75 -16.10 -10.32 -3.00
CA GLY A 75 -17.49 -9.88 -2.90
C GLY A 75 -17.69 -8.58 -2.12
N PHE A 76 -16.66 -8.06 -1.44
CA PHE A 76 -16.76 -6.75 -0.78
C PHE A 76 -16.94 -5.64 -1.82
N ASN A 77 -17.76 -4.64 -1.48
CA ASN A 77 -17.98 -3.47 -2.34
C ASN A 77 -16.75 -2.53 -2.27
N ALA A 78 -15.88 -2.61 -3.27
CA ALA A 78 -14.64 -1.82 -3.35
C ALA A 78 -14.90 -0.30 -3.39
N PHE A 79 -16.09 0.15 -3.81
CA PHE A 79 -16.41 1.58 -3.82
C PHE A 79 -16.48 2.20 -2.41
N ASN A 80 -16.71 1.37 -1.38
CA ASN A 80 -16.65 1.79 0.02
C ASN A 80 -15.20 1.68 0.55
N GLN A 81 -14.35 2.65 0.19
CA GLN A 81 -12.93 2.64 0.57
C GLN A 81 -12.73 2.58 2.09
N SER A 82 -13.44 3.41 2.87
CA SER A 82 -13.34 3.40 4.33
C SER A 82 -13.72 2.04 4.91
N GLY A 83 -14.83 1.45 4.46
CA GLY A 83 -15.21 0.11 4.90
C GLY A 83 -14.24 -0.99 4.46
N PHE A 84 -13.55 -0.84 3.33
CA PHE A 84 -12.50 -1.76 2.91
C PHE A 84 -11.29 -1.70 3.86
N ASP A 85 -10.89 -0.48 4.23
CA ASP A 85 -9.78 -0.26 5.17
C ASP A 85 -10.14 -0.74 6.59
N ASP A 86 -11.38 -0.49 7.02
CA ASP A 86 -11.93 -1.01 8.29
C ASP A 86 -11.92 -2.55 8.30
N LEU A 87 -12.36 -3.18 7.21
CA LEU A 87 -12.33 -4.64 7.06
C LEU A 87 -10.90 -5.20 7.14
N LEU A 88 -9.89 -4.50 6.60
CA LEU A 88 -8.50 -4.92 6.78
C LEU A 88 -8.09 -4.87 8.26
N GLY A 89 -8.49 -3.83 8.99
CA GLY A 89 -8.29 -3.73 10.44
C GLY A 89 -8.98 -4.86 11.21
N GLU A 90 -10.22 -5.18 10.86
CA GLU A 90 -10.98 -6.28 11.46
C GLU A 90 -10.35 -7.66 11.18
N ILE A 91 -9.86 -7.89 9.97
CA ILE A 91 -9.21 -9.16 9.59
C ILE A 91 -7.88 -9.32 10.34
N ASP A 92 -7.14 -8.22 10.52
CA ASP A 92 -5.87 -8.23 11.23
C ASP A 92 -6.07 -8.46 12.73
N GLY A 93 -6.97 -7.70 13.36
CA GLY A 93 -7.31 -7.82 14.78
C GLY A 93 -6.24 -7.29 15.74
N THR A 94 -5.18 -6.65 15.25
CA THR A 94 -4.13 -6.01 16.07
C THR A 94 -4.07 -4.50 15.81
N GLU A 95 -3.55 -3.73 16.76
CA GLU A 95 -3.45 -2.27 16.64
C GLU A 95 -2.38 -1.82 15.62
N ASN A 96 -1.47 -2.71 15.22
CA ASN A 96 -0.28 -2.38 14.45
C ASN A 96 -0.10 -3.22 13.18
N PHE A 97 -1.20 -3.81 12.67
CA PHE A 97 -1.22 -4.68 11.49
C PHE A 97 -0.19 -5.82 11.51
N SER A 98 0.12 -6.39 12.67
CA SER A 98 1.16 -7.42 12.78
C SER A 98 0.73 -8.80 12.25
N GLU A 99 -0.56 -9.03 12.05
CA GLU A 99 -1.10 -10.29 11.49
C GLU A 99 -1.15 -10.29 9.96
N ILE A 100 -1.54 -9.18 9.32
CA ILE A 100 -1.56 -9.00 7.86
C ILE A 100 -0.21 -8.48 7.38
N GLY A 101 0.40 -7.54 8.10
CA GLY A 101 1.55 -6.73 7.67
C GLY A 101 1.10 -5.40 7.08
N GLY A 102 1.58 -4.29 7.64
CA GLY A 102 1.25 -2.93 7.22
C GLY A 102 1.54 -2.64 5.75
N ASN A 103 2.60 -3.24 5.19
CA ASN A 103 2.94 -3.11 3.77
C ASN A 103 1.85 -3.72 2.89
N LEU A 104 1.40 -4.92 3.23
CA LEU A 104 0.34 -5.60 2.47
C LEU A 104 -1.00 -4.86 2.62
N SER A 105 -1.37 -4.43 3.83
CA SER A 105 -2.59 -3.65 4.05
C SER A 105 -2.60 -2.37 3.21
N THR A 106 -1.49 -1.62 3.22
CA THR A 106 -1.35 -0.39 2.43
C THR A 106 -1.44 -0.67 0.93
N ALA A 107 -0.76 -1.72 0.46
CA ALA A 107 -0.80 -2.11 -0.95
C ALA A 107 -2.21 -2.51 -1.41
N LEU A 108 -2.95 -3.26 -0.58
CA LEU A 108 -4.35 -3.63 -0.83
C LEU A 108 -5.25 -2.40 -0.88
N SER A 109 -5.12 -1.48 0.09
CA SER A 109 -5.90 -0.24 0.16
C SER A 109 -5.74 0.61 -1.10
N ILE A 110 -4.48 0.85 -1.52
CA ILE A 110 -4.19 1.63 -2.74
C ILE A 110 -4.62 0.88 -4.00
N ALA A 111 -4.43 -0.44 -4.06
CA ALA A 111 -4.89 -1.26 -5.18
C ALA A 111 -6.41 -1.22 -5.35
N CYS A 112 -7.17 -1.22 -4.24
CA CYS A 112 -8.62 -1.05 -4.23
C CYS A 112 -9.02 0.30 -4.86
N ALA A 113 -8.45 1.41 -4.36
CA ALA A 113 -8.70 2.74 -4.89
C ALA A 113 -8.37 2.87 -6.38
N LYS A 114 -7.25 2.27 -6.82
CA LYS A 114 -6.88 2.20 -8.24
C LYS A 114 -7.93 1.45 -9.07
N ALA A 115 -8.35 0.26 -8.63
CA ALA A 115 -9.34 -0.55 -9.34
C ALA A 115 -10.67 0.20 -9.53
N VAL A 116 -11.14 0.89 -8.47
CA VAL A 116 -12.36 1.70 -8.52
C VAL A 116 -12.18 2.90 -9.45
N SER A 117 -11.06 3.64 -9.35
CA SER A 117 -10.80 4.79 -10.23
C SER A 117 -10.81 4.40 -11.72
N LEU A 118 -10.24 3.23 -12.05
CA LEU A 118 -10.25 2.69 -13.41
C LEU A 118 -11.67 2.33 -13.87
N LYS A 119 -12.46 1.69 -13.00
CA LYS A 119 -13.87 1.36 -13.32
C LYS A 119 -14.72 2.62 -13.54
N LEU A 120 -14.48 3.68 -12.78
CA LEU A 120 -15.13 4.98 -12.94
C LEU A 120 -14.64 5.76 -14.17
N GLY A 121 -13.53 5.35 -14.80
CA GLY A 121 -12.92 6.09 -15.89
C GLY A 121 -12.32 7.43 -15.47
N ILE A 122 -11.91 7.58 -14.20
CA ILE A 122 -11.30 8.81 -13.69
C ILE A 122 -9.86 8.56 -13.20
N PRO A 123 -8.97 9.56 -13.29
CA PRO A 123 -7.63 9.44 -12.71
C PRO A 123 -7.67 9.24 -11.19
N LEU A 124 -6.73 8.45 -10.65
CA LEU A 124 -6.64 8.15 -9.21
C LEU A 124 -6.62 9.42 -8.33
N TYR A 125 -5.90 10.46 -8.74
CA TYR A 125 -5.84 11.71 -7.97
C TYR A 125 -7.20 12.39 -7.84
N ARG A 126 -8.11 12.23 -8.83
CA ARG A 126 -9.49 12.73 -8.74
C ARG A 126 -10.35 11.83 -7.88
N TYR A 127 -10.14 10.52 -7.94
CA TYR A 127 -10.85 9.59 -7.08
C TYR A 127 -10.53 9.84 -5.60
N VAL A 128 -9.25 9.96 -5.26
CA VAL A 128 -8.81 10.20 -3.87
C VAL A 128 -9.09 11.64 -3.43
N GLY A 129 -8.88 12.62 -4.30
CA GLY A 129 -9.06 14.03 -3.99
C GLY A 129 -10.47 14.59 -4.17
N GLY A 130 -11.43 13.78 -4.66
CA GLY A 130 -12.79 14.24 -4.95
C GLY A 130 -12.84 15.53 -5.79
N ASN A 131 -13.66 16.48 -5.35
CA ASN A 131 -13.86 17.77 -6.03
C ASN A 131 -12.79 18.84 -5.70
N PHE A 132 -11.76 18.50 -4.91
CA PHE A 132 -10.71 19.47 -4.60
C PHE A 132 -9.92 19.87 -5.86
N ARG A 133 -9.54 21.14 -5.95
CA ARG A 133 -8.72 21.65 -7.06
C ARG A 133 -7.33 21.02 -6.97
N ALA A 134 -7.02 20.11 -7.88
CA ALA A 134 -5.71 19.50 -7.99
C ALA A 134 -4.63 20.59 -8.17
N LYS A 135 -3.58 20.53 -7.34
CA LYS A 135 -2.38 21.35 -7.44
C LYS A 135 -1.18 20.41 -7.56
N LEU A 136 -0.22 20.78 -8.40
CA LEU A 136 1.05 20.07 -8.44
C LEU A 136 1.89 20.49 -7.23
N PRO A 137 2.42 19.55 -6.44
CA PRO A 137 3.32 19.88 -5.34
C PRO A 137 4.63 20.42 -5.91
N LYS A 138 5.25 21.37 -5.21
CA LYS A 138 6.62 21.79 -5.53
C LYS A 138 7.56 20.65 -5.12
N PRO A 139 8.38 20.09 -6.03
CA PRO A 139 9.29 19.02 -5.67
C PRO A 139 10.31 19.52 -4.64
N LEU A 140 10.64 18.65 -3.67
CA LEU A 140 11.80 18.79 -2.79
C LEU A 140 12.74 17.64 -3.11
N GLY A 141 13.72 17.91 -3.95
CA GLY A 141 14.67 16.91 -4.42
C GLY A 141 15.86 16.81 -3.47
N ASN A 142 16.14 15.59 -3.00
CA ASN A 142 17.38 15.32 -2.28
C ASN A 142 18.57 15.34 -3.26
N VAL A 143 19.52 16.26 -3.04
CA VAL A 143 20.70 16.43 -3.90
C VAL A 143 22.00 15.98 -3.24
N LEU A 144 22.06 15.98 -1.90
CA LEU A 144 23.22 15.54 -1.13
C LEU A 144 22.76 14.71 0.07
N GLY A 145 23.30 13.50 0.18
CA GLY A 145 23.12 12.63 1.33
C GLY A 145 24.26 12.75 2.33
N GLY A 146 23.94 12.59 3.62
CA GLY A 146 24.90 12.52 4.71
C GLY A 146 24.47 11.55 5.81
N GLY A 147 24.88 11.83 7.04
CA GLY A 147 24.53 11.03 8.22
C GLY A 147 25.37 9.75 8.37
N LYS A 148 24.85 8.78 9.14
CA LYS A 148 25.57 7.59 9.61
C LYS A 148 26.20 6.73 8.51
N HIS A 149 25.66 6.79 7.29
CA HIS A 149 26.12 5.98 6.16
C HIS A 149 27.08 6.73 5.21
N ALA A 150 27.33 8.02 5.45
CA ALA A 150 28.25 8.82 4.63
C ALA A 150 29.63 8.91 5.31
N ILE A 151 30.58 8.09 4.84
CA ILE A 151 31.96 8.12 5.34
C ILE A 151 32.58 9.48 5.02
N ASN A 152 33.08 10.18 6.05
CA ASN A 152 33.59 11.56 5.96
C ASN A 152 32.56 12.58 5.45
N GLY A 153 31.27 12.25 5.53
CA GLY A 153 30.18 13.11 5.14
C GLY A 153 29.73 14.06 6.26
N THR A 154 28.81 14.95 5.90
CA THR A 154 28.08 15.80 6.85
C THR A 154 27.21 14.97 7.81
N THR A 155 26.97 15.51 9.01
CA THR A 155 26.07 14.90 10.01
C THR A 155 24.59 15.00 9.63
N ILE A 156 24.23 15.96 8.77
CA ILE A 156 22.87 16.15 8.26
C ILE A 156 22.55 15.04 7.24
N GLN A 157 21.38 14.41 7.37
CA GLN A 157 21.03 13.24 6.58
C GLN A 157 20.70 13.56 5.10
N GLU A 158 19.97 14.64 4.84
CA GLU A 158 19.52 15.01 3.48
C GLU A 158 19.52 16.53 3.29
N PHE A 159 19.98 16.98 2.13
CA PHE A 159 19.90 18.38 1.70
C PHE A 159 18.92 18.46 0.54
N LEU A 160 17.84 19.21 0.74
CA LEU A 160 16.72 19.31 -0.19
C LEU A 160 16.78 20.63 -0.96
N VAL A 161 16.53 20.57 -2.27
CA VAL A 161 16.38 21.74 -3.15
C VAL A 161 15.01 21.72 -3.82
N SER A 162 14.47 22.91 -4.09
CA SER A 162 13.08 23.10 -4.51
C SER A 162 12.94 23.90 -5.80
#